data_AF-A0A7K1KNL1-F1
#
_entry.id   AF-A0A7K1KNL1-F1
#
_cell.length_a   1.000
_cell.length_b   1.000
_cell.length_c   1.000
_cell.angle_alpha   90.00
_cell.angle_beta   90.00
_cell.angle_gamma   90.00
#
_symmetry.space_group_name_H-M   'P 1'
#
loop_
_entity.id
_entity.type
_entity.pdbx_description
1 polymer ?
#
loop_
_entity_poly.entity_id
_entity_poly.type
_entity_poly.pdbx_seq_one_letter_code
_entity_poly.pdbx_strand_id
1 'polypeptide(L)'
;MTVTPSELFALALSRHRQPWNFTVQLAALALFGLALLLHSFLVFAAGLILFGFGFFELPLPEMSDGRWRRVVQASVEWEKNWSVLPWTFAKWAGLCFVLLACCLLVWALWTRDLAVLALFVAFGYLARVVAENRAGGIDP
;
A
#
# COMPACT_ATOMS: atom_id res chain seq x y z
N MET A 1 32.54 9.40 3.83
CA MET A 1 32.04 8.23 3.08
C MET A 1 31.08 8.75 2.02
N THR A 2 31.34 8.52 0.74
CA THR A 2 30.43 8.89 -0.35
C THR A 2 29.29 7.87 -0.36
N VAL A 3 28.11 8.27 0.12
CA VAL A 3 26.93 7.41 0.07
C VAL A 3 26.46 7.32 -1.38
N THR A 4 26.39 6.11 -1.91
CA THR A 4 25.91 5.88 -3.28
C THR A 4 24.38 5.89 -3.32
N PRO A 5 23.76 6.27 -4.45
CA PRO A 5 22.30 6.21 -4.60
C PRO A 5 21.70 4.83 -4.32
N SER A 6 22.45 3.76 -4.65
CA SER A 6 22.06 2.38 -4.35
C SER A 6 22.04 2.08 -2.86
N GLU A 7 22.99 2.61 -2.08
CA GLU A 7 23.01 2.46 -0.63
C GLU A 7 21.86 3.21 0.03
N LEU A 8 21.56 4.43 -0.44
CA LEU A 8 20.40 5.18 0.02
C LEU A 8 19.09 4.44 -0.26
N PHE A 9 18.96 3.87 -1.47
CA PHE A 9 17.76 3.10 -1.84
C PHE A 9 17.63 1.82 -1.00
N ALA A 10 18.73 1.07 -0.81
CA ALA A 10 18.74 -0.13 0.02
C ALA A 10 18.38 0.19 1.49
N LEU A 11 18.87 1.32 2.02
CA LEU A 11 18.52 1.80 3.34
C LEU A 11 17.04 2.22 3.43
N ALA A 12 16.54 2.96 2.44
CA ALA A 12 15.13 3.36 2.41
C ALA A 12 14.21 2.12 2.37
N LEU A 13 14.58 1.11 1.59
CA LEU A 13 13.84 -0.15 1.49
C LEU A 13 13.90 -0.96 2.79
N SER A 14 15.03 -0.99 3.48
CA SER A 14 15.13 -1.68 4.77
C SER A 14 14.29 -0.99 5.85
N ARG A 15 14.24 0.35 5.85
CA ARG A 15 13.39 1.15 6.74
C ARG A 15 11.92 0.98 6.42
N HIS A 16 11.52 1.01 5.15
CA HIS A 16 10.14 0.74 4.72
C HIS A 16 9.59 -0.57 5.28
N ARG A 17 10.43 -1.62 5.31
CA ARG A 17 10.06 -2.96 5.76
C ARG A 17 9.93 -3.10 7.28
N GLN A 18 10.30 -2.09 8.07
CA GLN A 18 10.06 -2.10 9.51
C GLN A 18 8.55 -1.94 9.79
N PRO A 19 7.93 -2.74 10.69
CA PRO A 19 6.47 -2.75 10.83
C PRO A 19 5.84 -1.39 11.17
N TRP A 20 6.49 -0.61 12.03
CA TRP A 20 6.03 0.74 12.38
C TRP A 20 6.14 1.70 11.21
N ASN A 21 7.27 1.69 10.51
CA ASN A 21 7.51 2.50 9.33
C ASN A 21 6.49 2.20 8.22
N PHE A 22 6.23 0.92 7.94
CA PHE A 22 5.19 0.49 7.01
C PHE A 22 3.81 1.01 7.43
N THR A 23 3.47 0.89 8.72
CA THR A 23 2.19 1.38 9.27
C THR A 23 2.04 2.89 9.09
N VAL A 24 3.11 3.65 9.38
CA VAL A 24 3.16 5.10 9.22
C VAL A 24 2.97 5.52 7.75
N GLN A 25 3.62 4.82 6.83
CA GLN A 25 3.47 5.10 5.40
C GLN A 25 2.10 4.70 4.86
N LEU A 26 1.50 3.63 5.37
CA LEU A 26 0.12 3.27 5.04
C LEU A 26 -0.88 4.32 5.54
N ALA A 27 -0.68 4.83 6.76
CA ALA A 27 -1.47 5.94 7.27
C ALA A 27 -1.29 7.21 6.40
N ALA A 28 -0.09 7.48 5.92
CA ALA A 28 0.17 8.57 4.98
C ALA A 28 -0.54 8.39 3.64
N LEU A 29 -0.59 7.16 3.09
CA LEU A 29 -1.37 6.86 1.88
C LEU A 29 -2.87 7.11 2.09
N ALA A 30 -3.41 6.75 3.27
CA ALA A 30 -4.78 7.07 3.61
C ALA A 30 -5.03 8.59 3.68
N LEU A 31 -4.08 9.35 4.24
CA LEU A 31 -4.13 10.82 4.23
C LEU A 31 -4.08 11.39 2.82
N PHE A 32 -3.30 10.82 1.89
CA PHE A 32 -3.32 11.27 0.50
C PHE A 32 -4.67 11.02 -0.17
N GLY A 33 -5.30 9.86 0.06
CA GLY A 33 -6.66 9.60 -0.42
C GLY A 33 -7.67 10.62 0.14
N LEU A 34 -7.54 10.95 1.42
CA LEU A 34 -8.39 11.91 2.10
C LEU A 34 -8.13 13.36 1.65
N ALA A 35 -6.87 13.69 1.34
CA ALA A 35 -6.47 14.97 0.77
C ALA A 35 -7.05 15.16 -0.63
N LEU A 36 -7.05 14.12 -1.48
CA LEU A 36 -7.71 14.14 -2.78
C LEU A 36 -9.21 14.35 -2.63
N LEU A 37 -9.86 13.58 -1.75
CA LEU A 37 -11.30 13.69 -1.53
C LEU A 37 -11.72 15.08 -1.03
N LEU A 38 -11.01 15.61 -0.03
CA LEU A 38 -11.32 16.91 0.58
C LEU A 38 -10.71 18.10 -0.18
N HIS A 39 -9.83 17.85 -1.16
CA HIS A 39 -9.02 18.87 -1.83
C HIS A 39 -8.25 19.76 -0.84
N SER A 40 -7.75 19.16 0.24
CA SER A 40 -7.11 19.88 1.35
C SER A 40 -5.60 19.80 1.28
N PHE A 41 -4.97 20.95 1.05
CA PHE A 41 -3.51 21.07 1.07
C PHE A 41 -2.91 20.73 2.44
N LEU A 42 -3.60 21.06 3.54
CA LEU A 42 -3.13 20.74 4.88
C LEU A 42 -3.06 19.23 5.12
N VAL A 43 -4.08 18.50 4.68
CA VAL A 43 -4.09 17.03 4.78
C VAL A 43 -3.01 16.42 3.87
N PHE A 44 -2.82 16.99 2.67
CA PHE A 44 -1.74 16.59 1.78
C PHE A 44 -0.36 16.78 2.42
N ALA A 45 -0.09 17.96 3.00
CA ALA A 45 1.16 18.26 3.66
C ALA A 45 1.40 17.34 4.87
N ALA A 46 0.38 17.09 5.69
CA ALA A 46 0.45 16.14 6.81
C ALA A 46 0.78 14.72 6.32
N GLY A 47 0.13 14.27 5.24
CA GLY A 47 0.44 12.99 4.60
C GLY A 47 1.87 12.92 4.08
N LEU A 48 2.37 13.98 3.43
CA LEU A 48 3.73 14.05 2.91
C LEU A 48 4.79 13.98 4.03
N ILE A 49 4.57 14.74 5.10
CA ILE A 49 5.43 14.71 6.29
C ILE A 49 5.43 13.30 6.89
N LEU A 50 4.25 12.71 7.10
CA LEU A 50 4.11 11.38 7.69
C LEU A 50 4.76 10.29 6.82
N PHE A 51 4.59 10.38 5.49
CA PHE A 51 5.23 9.48 4.54
C PHE A 51 6.76 9.55 4.64
N GLY A 52 7.30 10.77 4.71
CA GLY A 52 8.73 11.03 4.92
C GLY A 52 9.23 10.45 6.25
N PHE A 53 8.48 10.63 7.34
CA PHE A 53 8.81 10.07 8.66
C PHE A 53 8.97 8.54 8.64
N GLY A 54 8.21 7.84 7.79
CA GLY A 54 8.32 6.40 7.62
C GLY A 54 9.66 5.92 7.04
N PHE A 55 10.54 6.79 6.54
CA PHE A 55 11.89 6.40 6.12
C PHE A 55 12.96 6.59 7.19
N PHE A 56 12.61 7.18 8.34
CA PHE A 56 13.54 7.36 9.45
C PHE A 56 13.55 6.15 10.39
N GLU A 57 14.58 6.06 11.22
CA GLU A 57 14.61 5.14 12.35
C GLU A 57 13.70 5.67 13.44
N LEU A 58 12.49 5.10 13.54
CA LEU A 58 11.54 5.46 14.57
C LEU A 58 11.97 4.78 15.89
N PRO A 59 12.22 5.52 16.98
CA PRO A 59 12.57 4.96 18.28
C PRO A 59 11.32 4.40 18.97
N LEU A 60 10.64 3.47 18.31
CA LEU A 60 9.44 2.80 18.79
C LEU A 60 9.80 1.40 19.28
N PRO A 61 9.14 0.90 20.35
CA PRO A 61 9.33 -0.47 20.79
C PRO A 61 8.91 -1.44 19.69
N GLU A 62 9.37 -2.69 19.75
CA GLU A 62 8.92 -3.71 18.80
C GLU A 62 7.38 -3.81 18.80
N MET A 63 6.80 -3.92 17.60
CA MET A 63 5.34 -4.04 17.48
C MET A 63 4.87 -5.34 18.14
N SER A 64 3.92 -5.21 19.07
CA SER A 64 3.32 -6.34 19.78
C SER A 64 2.74 -7.37 18.81
N ASP A 65 2.82 -8.65 19.17
CA ASP A 65 2.20 -9.72 18.40
C ASP A 65 0.67 -9.58 18.40
N GLY A 66 0.09 -9.40 17.21
CA GLY A 66 -1.32 -9.11 17.04
C GLY A 66 -1.80 -9.31 15.61
N ARG A 67 -3.10 -9.11 15.38
CA ARG A 67 -3.70 -9.20 14.03
C ARG A 67 -3.07 -8.19 13.08
N TRP A 68 -2.82 -6.97 13.55
CA TRP A 68 -2.23 -5.91 12.75
C TRP A 68 -0.80 -6.25 12.30
N ARG A 69 0.06 -6.71 13.23
CA ARG A 69 1.43 -7.14 12.90
C ARG A 69 1.45 -8.21 11.81
N ARG A 70 0.54 -9.19 11.88
CA ARG A 70 0.41 -10.24 10.85
C ARG A 70 0.03 -9.67 9.49
N VAL A 71 -0.87 -8.69 9.43
CA VAL A 71 -1.22 -8.01 8.18
C VAL A 71 -0.01 -7.28 7.60
N VAL A 72 0.69 -6.49 8.42
CA VAL A 72 1.88 -5.74 7.99
C VAL A 72 2.98 -6.68 7.48
N GLN A 73 3.27 -7.74 8.23
CA GLN A 73 4.26 -8.75 7.82
C GLN A 73 3.86 -9.44 6.51
N ALA A 74 2.59 -9.86 6.38
CA ALA A 74 2.10 -10.47 5.15
C ALA A 74 2.20 -9.52 3.95
N SER A 75 1.92 -8.22 4.14
CA SER A 75 2.07 -7.21 3.09
C SER A 75 3.53 -7.01 2.68
N VAL A 76 4.45 -6.92 3.65
CA VAL A 76 5.90 -6.78 3.39
C VAL A 76 6.46 -8.03 2.71
N GLU A 77 6.05 -9.22 3.14
CA GLU A 77 6.45 -10.48 2.51
C GLU A 77 5.89 -10.60 1.10
N TRP A 78 4.63 -10.22 0.89
CA TRP A 78 4.02 -10.16 -0.43
C TRP A 78 4.80 -9.23 -1.37
N GLU A 79 5.14 -8.02 -0.92
CA GLU A 79 5.92 -7.06 -1.70
C GLU A 79 7.31 -7.62 -2.06
N LYS A 80 8.00 -8.21 -1.08
CA LYS A 80 9.30 -8.84 -1.28
C LYS A 80 9.20 -9.98 -2.30
N ASN A 81 8.23 -10.88 -2.15
CA ASN A 81 8.04 -12.00 -3.06
C ASN A 81 7.70 -11.52 -4.47
N TRP A 82 6.82 -10.51 -4.59
CA TRP A 82 6.47 -9.91 -5.87
C TRP A 82 7.68 -9.26 -6.55
N SER A 83 8.56 -8.58 -5.81
CA SER A 83 9.76 -7.95 -6.37
C SER A 83 10.76 -8.95 -6.96
N VAL A 84 10.85 -10.15 -6.38
CA VAL A 84 11.82 -11.19 -6.78
C VAL A 84 11.31 -12.04 -7.96
N LEU A 85 9.99 -12.14 -8.15
CA LEU A 85 9.42 -12.90 -9.26
C LEU A 85 9.87 -12.35 -10.63
N PRO A 86 10.20 -13.22 -11.60
CA PRO A 86 10.61 -12.79 -12.92
C PRO A 86 9.51 -12.00 -13.63
N TRP A 87 9.90 -11.08 -14.51
CA TRP A 87 8.98 -10.27 -15.30
C TRP A 87 8.35 -11.09 -16.43
N THR A 88 7.24 -11.74 -16.11
CA THR A 88 6.39 -12.44 -17.09
C THR A 88 5.30 -11.52 -17.64
N PHE A 89 4.69 -11.90 -18.77
CA PHE A 89 3.54 -11.17 -19.32
C PHE A 89 2.39 -11.06 -18.30
N ALA A 90 2.12 -12.12 -17.54
CA ALA A 90 1.11 -12.11 -16.49
C ALA A 90 1.42 -11.07 -15.39
N LYS A 91 2.69 -10.93 -14.98
CA LYS A 91 3.12 -9.91 -14.01
C LYS A 91 2.95 -8.50 -14.58
N TRP A 92 3.28 -8.29 -15.86
CA TRP A 92 3.07 -7.03 -16.56
C TRP A 92 1.59 -6.66 -16.67
N ALA A 93 0.73 -7.60 -17.09
CA ALA A 93 -0.70 -7.39 -17.18
C ALA A 93 -1.30 -7.05 -15.80
N GLY A 94 -0.87 -7.76 -14.75
CA GLY A 94 -1.26 -7.47 -13.37
C GLY A 94 -0.81 -6.07 -12.91
N LEU A 95 0.43 -5.68 -13.22
CA LEU A 95 0.92 -4.34 -12.91
C LEU A 95 0.12 -3.26 -13.65
N CYS A 96 -0.11 -3.42 -14.96
CA CYS A 96 -0.90 -2.50 -15.76
C CYS A 96 -2.34 -2.37 -15.23
N PHE A 97 -2.95 -3.49 -14.83
CA PHE A 97 -4.28 -3.48 -14.22
C PHE A 97 -4.30 -2.72 -12.90
N VAL A 98 -3.33 -2.95 -12.02
CA VAL A 98 -3.21 -2.23 -10.74
C VAL A 98 -2.98 -0.73 -10.99
N LEU A 99 -2.12 -0.36 -11.94
CA LEU A 99 -1.90 1.04 -12.31
C LEU A 99 -3.17 1.70 -12.83
N LEU A 100 -3.92 1.01 -13.70
CA LEU A 100 -5.21 1.50 -14.21
C LEU A 100 -6.21 1.69 -13.07
N ALA A 101 -6.33 0.70 -12.17
CA ALA A 101 -7.20 0.77 -11.00
C ALA A 101 -6.81 1.94 -10.08
N CYS A 102 -5.52 2.16 -9.84
CA CYS A 102 -5.04 3.31 -9.07
C CYS A 102 -5.38 4.64 -9.74
N CYS A 103 -5.19 4.77 -11.06
CA CYS A 103 -5.57 5.98 -11.80
C CYS A 103 -7.07 6.26 -11.71
N LEU A 104 -7.90 5.24 -11.86
CA LEU A 104 -9.36 5.35 -11.72
C LEU A 104 -9.76 5.72 -10.28
N LEU A 105 -9.09 5.16 -9.27
CA LEU A 105 -9.36 5.49 -7.87
C LEU A 105 -8.99 6.95 -7.57
N VAL A 106 -7.82 7.41 -8.02
CA VAL A 106 -7.39 8.81 -7.88
C VAL A 106 -8.38 9.75 -8.56
N TRP A 107 -8.80 9.42 -9.79
CA TRP A 107 -9.81 10.18 -10.51
C TRP A 107 -11.14 10.22 -9.76
N ALA A 108 -11.64 9.07 -9.27
CA ALA A 108 -12.90 8.98 -8.54
C ALA A 108 -12.87 9.74 -7.21
N LEU A 109 -11.76 9.69 -6.48
CA LEU A 109 -11.55 10.49 -5.27
C LEU A 109 -11.55 11.99 -5.58
N TRP A 110 -10.91 12.38 -6.68
CA TRP A 110 -10.85 13.78 -7.13
C TRP A 110 -12.22 14.30 -7.60
N THR A 111 -12.96 13.53 -8.40
CA THR A 111 -14.31 13.92 -8.86
C THR A 111 -15.39 13.71 -7.79
N ARG A 112 -15.05 13.04 -6.69
CA ARG A 112 -15.97 12.59 -5.63
C ARG A 112 -17.10 11.71 -6.17
N ASP A 113 -16.80 10.88 -7.17
CA ASP A 113 -17.77 9.97 -7.77
C ASP A 113 -18.03 8.78 -6.83
N LEU A 114 -19.10 8.88 -6.05
CA LEU A 114 -19.49 7.85 -5.08
C LEU A 114 -19.84 6.52 -5.73
N ALA A 115 -20.33 6.51 -6.97
CA ALA A 115 -20.70 5.27 -7.66
C ALA A 115 -19.43 4.46 -7.99
N VAL A 116 -18.41 5.13 -8.52
CA VAL A 116 -17.13 4.47 -8.81
C VAL A 116 -16.42 4.03 -7.51
N LEU A 117 -16.45 4.85 -6.46
CA LEU A 117 -15.91 4.47 -5.15
C LEU A 117 -16.66 3.25 -4.57
N ALA A 118 -17.98 3.19 -4.71
CA ALA A 118 -18.77 2.04 -4.29
C ALA A 118 -18.42 0.77 -5.09
N LEU A 119 -18.13 0.89 -6.39
CA LEU A 119 -17.64 -0.23 -7.20
C LEU A 119 -16.30 -0.76 -6.70
N PHE A 120 -15.37 0.11 -6.31
CA PHE A 120 -14.10 -0.33 -5.69
C PHE A 120 -14.33 -1.12 -4.40
N VAL A 121 -15.24 -0.65 -3.54
CA VAL A 121 -15.61 -1.36 -2.30
C VAL A 121 -16.25 -2.72 -2.62
N ALA A 122 -17.19 -2.76 -3.57
CA ALA A 122 -17.86 -3.99 -3.99
C ALA A 122 -16.87 -4.99 -4.60
N PHE A 123 -15.95 -4.52 -5.44
CA PHE A 123 -14.91 -5.36 -6.03
C PHE A 123 -13.97 -5.93 -4.97
N GLY A 124 -13.55 -5.13 -3.99
CA GLY A 124 -12.75 -5.60 -2.85
C GLY A 124 -13.48 -6.65 -2.01
N TYR A 125 -14.78 -6.46 -1.78
CA TYR A 125 -15.62 -7.46 -1.10
C TYR A 125 -15.73 -8.76 -1.92
N LEU A 126 -15.96 -8.67 -3.22
CA LEU A 126 -16.03 -9.83 -4.10
C LEU A 126 -14.70 -10.60 -4.13
N ALA A 127 -13.57 -9.89 -4.22
CA ALA A 127 -12.25 -10.50 -4.15
C ALA A 127 -12.02 -11.26 -2.83
N ARG A 128 -12.49 -10.70 -1.71
CA ARG A 128 -12.46 -11.37 -0.42
C ARG A 128 -13.32 -12.65 -0.43
N VAL A 129 -14.55 -12.59 -0.95
CA VAL A 129 -15.44 -13.76 -1.03
C VAL A 129 -14.84 -14.86 -1.90
N VAL A 130 -14.25 -14.51 -3.05
CA VAL A 130 -13.54 -15.47 -3.91
C VAL A 130 -12.37 -16.12 -3.18
N ALA A 131 -11.59 -15.34 -2.42
CA ALA A 131 -10.47 -15.88 -1.63
C ALA A 131 -10.95 -16.82 -0.52
N GLU A 132 -12.04 -16.48 0.19
CA GLU A 132 -12.64 -17.34 1.22
C GLU A 132 -13.21 -18.63 0.60
N ASN A 133 -13.88 -18.54 -0.54
CA ASN A 133 -14.42 -19.72 -1.26
C ASN A 133 -13.31 -20.68 -1.68
N ARG A 134 -12.23 -20.16 -2.27
CA ARG A 134 -11.06 -20.98 -2.65
C ARG A 134 -10.39 -21.62 -1.45
N ALA A 135 -10.26 -20.90 -0.33
CA ALA A 135 -9.74 -21.47 0.92
C ALA A 135 -10.66 -22.57 1.48
N GLY A 136 -11.97 -22.48 1.23
CA GLY A 136 -12.96 -23.51 1.54
C GLY A 136 -13.06 -24.66 0.54
N GLY A 137 -12.22 -24.68 -0.51
CA GLY A 137 -12.22 -25.73 -1.53
C GLY A 137 -13.31 -25.60 -2.60
N ILE A 138 -14.03 -24.48 -2.64
CA ILE A 138 -14.98 -24.15 -3.71
C ILE A 138 -14.18 -23.41 -4.77
N ASP A 139 -14.02 -24.02 -5.95
CA ASP A 139 -13.41 -23.35 -7.11
C ASP A 139 -14.53 -22.66 -7.91
N PRO A 140 -14.61 -21.32 -7.92
CA PRO A 140 -15.64 -20.57 -8.64
C PRO A 140 -15.37 -20.46 -10.14
#